data_AF-A0A6B1G2E6-F1
#
_entry.id   AF-A0A6B1G2E6-F1
#
_cell.length_a   1.000
_cell.length_b   1.000
_cell.length_c   1.000
_cell.angle_alpha   90.00
_cell.angle_beta   90.00
_cell.angle_gamma   90.00
#
_symmetry.space_group_name_H-M   'P 1'
#
loop_
_entity.id
_entity.type
_entity.pdbx_description
1 polymer ?
#
loop_
_entity_poly.entity_id
_entity_poly.type
_entity_poly.pdbx_seq_one_letter_code
_entity_poly.pdbx_strand_id
1 'polypeptide(L)'
;MIHDKTNHTCDGEPSLTDSQVLEFCREGHLLLKGVVPDEINRRTCDYLEGKIPANPSYIPDGLTEADLERIRASHEPSTIFLEDWFVENVLLNSHVVGVMRSLLGRSFGLPVLASHHHVQCPMPAQGWHHDADHVFGPELNFVEVFYFPQDT
;
A
#
# COMPACT_ATOMS: atom_id res chain seq x y z
N MET A 1 -6.65 16.91 -2.34
CA MET A 1 -5.60 15.98 -1.91
C MET A 1 -4.29 16.72 -1.89
N ILE A 2 -3.52 16.58 -0.81
CA ILE A 2 -2.22 17.20 -0.61
C ILE A 2 -1.24 16.04 -0.38
N HIS A 3 -0.18 15.97 -1.17
CA HIS A 3 0.91 15.01 -0.99
C HIS A 3 2.19 15.79 -0.68
N ASP A 4 2.67 15.66 0.55
CA ASP A 4 3.93 16.24 0.99
C ASP A 4 5.04 15.20 0.83
N LYS A 5 5.74 15.27 -0.31
CA LYS A 5 6.87 14.39 -0.62
C LYS A 5 8.04 14.54 0.36
N THR A 6 8.18 15.70 1.03
CA THR A 6 9.30 15.95 1.97
C THR A 6 9.09 15.17 3.27
N ASN A 7 7.86 15.19 3.78
CA ASN A 7 7.51 14.51 5.02
C ASN A 7 6.94 13.10 4.80
N HIS A 8 6.80 12.67 3.54
CA HIS A 8 6.17 11.41 3.14
C HIS A 8 4.75 11.25 3.72
N THR A 9 3.97 12.34 3.69
CA THR A 9 2.60 12.38 4.23
C THR A 9 1.57 12.77 3.16
N CYS A 10 0.32 12.40 3.42
CA CYS A 10 -0.81 12.75 2.59
C CYS A 10 -1.98 13.29 3.44
N ASP A 11 -2.75 14.22 2.86
CA ASP A 11 -4.02 14.69 3.41
C ASP A 11 -5.09 14.79 2.30
N GLY A 12 -6.34 14.63 2.71
CA GLY A 12 -7.50 14.61 1.81
C GLY A 12 -8.80 14.87 2.57
N GLU A 13 -9.93 14.67 1.90
CA GLU A 13 -11.23 14.71 2.56
C GLU A 13 -11.54 13.34 3.18
N PRO A 14 -12.00 13.28 4.44
CA PRO A 14 -12.43 12.02 5.05
C PRO A 14 -13.65 11.47 4.31
N SER A 15 -13.72 10.14 4.16
CA SER A 15 -14.80 9.48 3.40
C SER A 15 -15.70 8.56 4.23
N LEU A 16 -15.23 8.10 5.39
CA LEU A 16 -16.03 7.26 6.28
C LEU A 16 -16.97 8.10 7.13
N THR A 17 -18.20 7.60 7.29
CA THR A 17 -19.15 8.05 8.32
C THR A 17 -18.81 7.46 9.68
N ASP A 18 -19.36 8.04 10.76
CA ASP A 18 -19.19 7.53 12.13
C ASP A 18 -19.57 6.06 12.25
N SER A 19 -20.64 5.62 11.58
CA SER A 19 -21.07 4.21 11.59
C SER A 19 -20.05 3.28 10.93
N GLN A 20 -19.41 3.71 9.84
CA GLN A 20 -18.37 2.92 9.18
C GLN A 20 -17.08 2.88 9.99
N VAL A 21 -16.75 3.95 10.71
CA VAL A 21 -15.63 3.95 11.67
C VAL A 21 -15.90 2.95 12.80
N LEU A 22 -17.10 2.95 13.38
CA LEU A 22 -17.47 1.98 14.42
C LEU A 22 -17.51 0.54 13.90
N GLU A 23 -17.91 0.34 12.65
CA GLU A 23 -17.84 -0.97 12.00
C GLU A 23 -16.40 -1.44 11.83
N PHE A 24 -15.49 -0.58 11.39
CA PHE A 24 -14.05 -0.90 11.34
C PHE A 24 -13.51 -1.26 12.73
N CYS A 25 -13.87 -0.51 13.78
CA CYS A 25 -13.47 -0.85 15.15
C CYS A 25 -14.02 -2.20 15.63
N ARG A 26 -15.18 -2.64 15.14
CA ARG A 26 -15.79 -3.92 15.48
C ARG A 26 -15.17 -5.09 14.71
N GLU A 27 -14.98 -4.93 13.40
CA GLU A 27 -14.52 -5.99 12.49
C GLU A 27 -13.00 -6.10 12.42
N GLY A 28 -12.27 -5.05 12.84
CA GLY A 28 -10.81 -4.96 12.75
C GLY A 28 -10.28 -4.76 11.32
N HIS A 29 -11.15 -4.68 10.31
CA HIS A 29 -10.76 -4.50 8.91
C HIS A 29 -11.89 -3.87 8.09
N LEU A 30 -11.55 -3.43 6.87
CA LEU A 30 -12.50 -2.99 5.84
C LEU A 30 -12.00 -3.45 4.47
N LEU A 31 -12.91 -3.56 3.49
CA LEU A 31 -12.57 -3.99 2.14
C LEU A 31 -13.00 -2.96 1.09
N LEU A 32 -12.05 -2.53 0.27
CA LEU A 32 -12.25 -1.60 -0.83
C LEU A 32 -12.20 -2.35 -2.16
N LYS A 33 -13.36 -2.67 -2.73
CA LYS A 33 -13.47 -3.48 -3.96
C LYS A 33 -13.38 -2.61 -5.21
N GLY A 34 -12.56 -3.03 -6.18
CA GLY A 34 -12.51 -2.43 -7.52
C GLY A 34 -12.09 -0.96 -7.52
N VAL A 35 -11.31 -0.53 -6.53
CA VAL A 35 -10.85 0.86 -6.40
C VAL A 35 -9.70 1.19 -7.34
N VAL A 36 -8.83 0.22 -7.60
CA VAL A 36 -7.69 0.37 -8.51
C VAL A 36 -8.10 -0.15 -9.90
N PRO A 37 -7.88 0.62 -10.98
CA PRO A 37 -8.22 0.19 -12.34
C PRO A 37 -7.47 -1.08 -12.77
N ASP A 38 -8.11 -1.94 -13.55
CA ASP A 38 -7.54 -3.21 -14.04
C ASP A 38 -6.22 -3.03 -14.79
N GLU A 39 -6.06 -1.92 -15.52
CA GLU A 39 -4.80 -1.64 -16.21
C GLU A 39 -3.64 -1.39 -15.25
N ILE A 40 -3.91 -0.79 -14.09
CA ILE A 40 -2.93 -0.54 -13.04
C ILE A 40 -2.64 -1.84 -12.29
N ASN A 41 -3.67 -2.64 -11.99
CA ASN A 41 -3.53 -3.97 -11.41
C ASN A 41 -2.59 -4.84 -12.26
N ARG A 42 -2.85 -4.93 -13.58
CA ARG A 42 -1.98 -5.67 -14.51
C ARG A 42 -0.57 -5.08 -14.57
N ARG A 43 -0.44 -3.75 -14.61
CA ARG A 43 0.87 -3.07 -14.63
C ARG A 43 1.68 -3.37 -13.36
N THR A 44 1.03 -3.44 -12.19
CA THR A 44 1.66 -3.89 -10.94
C THR A 44 2.23 -5.29 -11.10
N CYS A 45 1.45 -6.24 -11.61
CA CYS A 45 1.94 -7.61 -11.81
C CYS A 45 3.10 -7.66 -12.78
N ASP A 46 2.98 -6.99 -13.93
CA ASP A 46 4.05 -6.95 -14.93
C ASP A 46 5.32 -6.27 -14.39
N TYR A 47 5.18 -5.28 -13.51
CA TYR A 47 6.30 -4.70 -12.77
C TYR A 47 6.89 -5.72 -11.79
N LEU A 48 6.11 -6.38 -10.93
CA LEU A 48 6.67 -7.33 -9.98
C LEU A 48 7.36 -8.53 -10.65
N GLU A 49 6.90 -8.91 -11.84
CA GLU A 49 7.45 -10.03 -12.62
C GLU A 49 8.61 -9.66 -13.56
N GLY A 50 9.06 -8.39 -13.58
CA GLY A 50 10.17 -8.00 -14.45
C GLY A 50 9.80 -7.84 -15.94
N LYS A 51 8.52 -7.90 -16.30
CA LYS A 51 8.05 -7.86 -17.71
C LYS A 51 8.13 -6.47 -18.34
N ILE A 52 8.03 -5.43 -17.51
CA ILE A 52 8.24 -4.04 -17.91
C ILE A 52 9.48 -3.47 -17.19
N PRO A 53 10.21 -2.52 -17.77
CA PRO A 53 11.32 -1.88 -17.07
C PRO A 53 10.81 -1.07 -15.87
N ALA A 54 11.62 -0.98 -14.81
CA ALA A 54 11.41 0.03 -13.79
C ALA A 54 11.67 1.42 -14.38
N ASN A 55 10.93 2.42 -13.90
CA ASN A 55 11.08 3.81 -14.28
C ASN A 55 10.87 4.69 -13.03
N PRO A 56 11.79 4.61 -12.05
CA PRO A 56 11.66 5.33 -10.80
C PRO A 56 11.73 6.84 -11.05
N SER A 57 10.88 7.60 -10.36
CA SER A 57 10.86 9.06 -10.42
C SER A 57 12.17 9.71 -9.95
N TYR A 58 12.92 9.01 -9.10
CA TYR A 58 14.29 9.34 -8.70
C TYR A 58 14.99 8.08 -8.16
N ILE A 59 16.33 8.12 -8.08
CA ILE A 59 17.13 7.09 -7.41
C ILE A 59 17.57 7.65 -6.05
N PRO A 60 17.25 6.98 -4.93
CA PRO A 60 17.70 7.42 -3.60
C PRO A 60 19.22 7.47 -3.49
N ASP A 61 19.72 8.43 -2.72
CA ASP A 61 21.16 8.59 -2.48
C ASP A 61 21.79 7.29 -1.96
N GLY A 62 22.89 6.87 -2.59
CA GLY A 62 23.61 5.65 -2.23
C GLY A 62 23.07 4.37 -2.87
N LEU A 63 21.99 4.44 -3.65
CA LEU A 63 21.50 3.32 -4.46
C LEU A 63 21.85 3.48 -5.94
N THR A 64 21.95 2.35 -6.62
CA THR A 64 22.11 2.26 -8.07
C THR A 64 20.86 1.64 -8.71
N GLU A 65 20.70 1.77 -10.03
CA GLU A 65 19.63 1.05 -10.76
C GLU A 65 19.69 -0.47 -10.50
N ALA A 66 20.89 -1.04 -10.40
CA ALA A 66 21.07 -2.46 -10.08
C ALA A 66 20.59 -2.81 -8.66
N ASP A 67 20.75 -1.90 -7.69
CA ASP A 67 20.17 -2.08 -6.36
C ASP A 67 18.64 -2.03 -6.40
N LEU A 68 18.06 -1.12 -7.20
CA LEU A 68 16.61 -1.02 -7.32
C LEU A 68 16.00 -2.29 -7.92
N GLU A 69 16.62 -2.86 -8.95
CA GLU A 69 16.22 -4.13 -9.54
C GLU A 69 16.38 -5.29 -8.55
N ARG A 70 17.46 -5.32 -7.77
CA ARG A 70 17.65 -6.32 -6.72
C ARG A 70 16.57 -6.24 -5.64
N ILE A 71 16.20 -5.03 -5.20
CA ILE A 71 15.14 -4.83 -4.20
C ILE A 71 13.78 -5.23 -4.78
N ARG A 72 13.48 -4.81 -6.01
CA ARG A 72 12.27 -5.19 -6.75
C ARG A 72 12.09 -6.72 -6.83
N ALA A 73 13.18 -7.46 -7.02
CA ALA A 73 13.15 -8.92 -7.10
C ALA A 73 13.07 -9.64 -5.73
N SER A 74 13.01 -8.90 -4.62
CA SER A 74 12.94 -9.46 -3.27
C SER A 74 11.50 -9.68 -2.79
N HIS A 75 11.35 -10.23 -1.57
CA HIS A 75 10.05 -10.28 -0.89
C HIS A 75 9.58 -8.91 -0.38
N GLU A 76 10.44 -7.89 -0.45
CA GLU A 76 10.14 -6.53 -0.01
C GLU A 76 10.38 -5.52 -1.15
N PRO A 77 9.56 -5.53 -2.22
CA PRO A 77 9.79 -4.72 -3.42
C PRO A 77 9.37 -3.24 -3.23
N SER A 78 9.84 -2.60 -2.16
CA SER A 78 9.48 -1.22 -1.79
C SER A 78 9.88 -0.17 -2.84
N THR A 79 10.72 -0.52 -3.80
CA THR A 79 11.05 0.33 -4.95
C THR A 79 9.85 0.64 -5.83
N ILE A 80 8.75 -0.13 -5.75
CA ILE A 80 7.49 0.19 -6.42
C ILE A 80 6.92 1.55 -5.98
N PHE A 81 7.29 2.05 -4.79
CA PHE A 81 6.89 3.38 -4.33
C PHE A 81 7.66 4.53 -5.03
N LEU A 82 8.69 4.21 -5.82
CA LEU A 82 9.37 5.19 -6.67
C LEU A 82 8.65 5.36 -8.02
N GLU A 83 7.69 4.50 -8.35
CA GLU A 83 6.94 4.53 -9.60
C GLU A 83 5.74 5.49 -9.50
N ASP A 84 5.78 6.61 -10.22
CA ASP A 84 4.73 7.64 -10.15
C ASP A 84 3.33 7.07 -10.44
N TRP A 85 3.21 6.18 -11.43
CA TRP A 85 1.93 5.55 -11.77
C TRP A 85 1.35 4.72 -10.63
N PHE A 86 2.19 4.08 -9.80
CA PHE A 86 1.75 3.30 -8.65
C PHE A 86 1.34 4.22 -7.51
N VAL A 87 2.18 5.22 -7.22
CA VAL A 87 1.90 6.22 -6.18
C VAL A 87 0.57 6.92 -6.48
N GLU A 88 0.37 7.41 -7.71
CA GLU A 88 -0.83 8.16 -8.10
C GLU A 88 -2.11 7.31 -8.08
N ASN A 89 -2.06 6.09 -8.61
CA ASN A 89 -3.28 5.30 -8.84
C ASN A 89 -3.61 4.34 -7.70
N VAL A 90 -2.62 3.98 -6.85
CA VAL A 90 -2.78 3.05 -5.74
C VAL A 90 -2.68 3.78 -4.40
N LEU A 91 -1.53 4.35 -4.06
CA LEU A 91 -1.32 4.97 -2.74
C LEU A 91 -2.15 6.24 -2.55
N LEU A 92 -2.20 7.08 -3.59
CA LEU A 92 -2.92 8.35 -3.62
C LEU A 92 -4.31 8.22 -4.26
N ASN A 93 -4.83 7.00 -4.38
CA ASN A 93 -6.20 6.82 -4.83
C ASN A 93 -7.17 7.53 -3.86
N SER A 94 -8.09 8.35 -4.39
CA SER A 94 -8.97 9.17 -3.55
C SER A 94 -9.82 8.37 -2.56
N HIS A 95 -10.22 7.14 -2.90
CA HIS A 95 -10.95 6.26 -1.99
C HIS A 95 -10.05 5.77 -0.84
N VAL A 96 -8.81 5.37 -1.15
CA VAL A 96 -7.83 4.94 -0.14
C VAL A 96 -7.50 6.11 0.78
N VAL A 97 -7.11 7.26 0.22
CA VAL A 97 -6.78 8.47 0.98
C VAL A 97 -7.93 8.90 1.86
N GLY A 98 -9.18 8.88 1.36
CA GLY A 98 -10.33 9.28 2.15
C GLY A 98 -10.60 8.34 3.33
N VAL A 99 -10.33 7.05 3.19
CA VAL A 99 -10.45 6.07 4.28
C VAL A 99 -9.33 6.24 5.29
N MET A 100 -8.07 6.30 4.82
CA MET A 100 -6.91 6.54 5.68
C MET A 100 -7.07 7.83 6.47
N ARG A 101 -7.56 8.89 5.82
CA ARG A 101 -7.83 10.17 6.45
C ARG A 101 -8.89 10.12 7.53
N SER A 102 -9.94 9.30 7.36
CA SER A 102 -10.96 9.08 8.38
C SER A 102 -10.42 8.31 9.59
N LEU A 103 -9.50 7.37 9.37
CA LEU A 103 -8.98 6.48 10.41
C LEU A 103 -7.77 7.06 11.16
N LEU A 104 -6.77 7.58 10.44
CA LEU A 104 -5.49 8.03 10.97
C LEU A 104 -5.42 9.54 11.23
N GLY A 105 -6.42 10.30 10.76
CA GLY A 105 -6.42 11.76 10.88
C GLY A 105 -5.61 12.47 9.79
N ARG A 106 -5.40 13.77 9.98
CA ARG A 106 -4.73 14.66 9.01
C ARG A 106 -3.26 14.29 8.85
N SER A 107 -2.73 14.52 7.65
CA SER A 107 -1.31 14.36 7.35
C SER A 107 -0.79 12.96 7.73
N PHE A 108 -1.54 11.92 7.38
CA PHE A 108 -1.14 10.55 7.65
C PHE A 108 0.08 10.17 6.80
N GLY A 109 0.94 9.29 7.34
CA GLY A 109 2.13 8.81 6.65
C GLY A 109 1.80 7.83 5.52
N LEU A 110 2.58 7.88 4.45
CA LEU A 110 2.56 6.87 3.39
C LEU A 110 3.47 5.68 3.75
N PRO A 111 3.21 4.48 3.19
CA PRO A 111 4.04 3.31 3.48
C PRO A 111 5.49 3.51 2.98
N VAL A 112 6.44 2.94 3.73
CA VAL A 112 7.87 2.92 3.38
C VAL A 112 8.37 1.50 3.05
N LEU A 113 7.57 0.49 3.38
CA LEU A 113 7.81 -0.92 3.12
C LEU A 113 6.65 -1.51 2.33
N ALA A 114 6.95 -2.28 1.28
CA ALA A 114 5.99 -3.14 0.60
C ALA A 114 6.41 -4.60 0.80
N SER A 115 5.49 -5.46 1.21
CA SER A 115 5.71 -6.91 1.32
C SER A 115 4.99 -7.63 0.19
N HIS A 116 5.69 -8.56 -0.47
CA HIS A 116 5.17 -9.30 -1.61
C HIS A 116 4.86 -10.76 -1.25
N HIS A 117 3.58 -11.09 -1.29
CA HIS A 117 3.05 -12.41 -0.94
C HIS A 117 2.57 -13.23 -2.16
N HIS A 118 3.21 -13.07 -3.33
CA HIS A 118 2.88 -13.91 -4.47
C HIS A 118 3.22 -15.38 -4.21
N VAL A 119 2.25 -16.24 -4.50
CA VAL A 119 2.28 -17.67 -4.20
C VAL A 119 1.58 -18.42 -5.32
N GLN A 120 2.05 -19.63 -5.61
CA GLN A 120 1.33 -20.54 -6.49
C GLN A 120 0.30 -21.32 -5.67
N CYS A 121 -0.98 -21.10 -5.97
CA CYS A 121 -2.08 -21.81 -5.31
C CYS A 121 -2.25 -23.26 -5.83
N PRO A 122 -2.74 -24.18 -4.99
CA PRO A 122 -3.07 -23.99 -3.57
C PRO A 122 -1.81 -24.05 -2.69
N MET A 123 -1.81 -23.28 -1.60
CA MET A 123 -0.80 -23.38 -0.54
C MET A 123 -1.48 -23.69 0.80
N PRO A 124 -0.75 -24.29 1.77
CA PRO A 124 -1.26 -24.42 3.14
C PRO A 124 -1.59 -23.05 3.75
N ALA A 125 -2.59 -23.01 4.64
CA ALA A 125 -2.92 -21.81 5.39
C ALA A 125 -1.73 -21.38 6.27
N GLN A 126 -1.52 -20.06 6.39
CA GLN A 126 -0.60 -19.51 7.38
C GLN A 126 -1.15 -19.71 8.80
N GLY A 127 -0.24 -19.82 9.78
CA GLY A 127 -0.62 -19.85 11.19
C GLY A 127 -1.19 -18.50 11.64
N TRP A 128 -2.07 -18.52 12.63
CA TRP A 128 -2.58 -17.31 13.28
C TRP A 128 -1.43 -16.49 13.87
N HIS A 129 -1.36 -15.22 13.50
CA HIS A 129 -0.38 -14.27 14.02
C HIS A 129 -0.97 -12.85 14.02
N HIS A 130 -0.23 -11.93 14.64
CA HIS A 130 -0.36 -10.50 14.43
C HIS A 130 0.91 -10.04 13.73
N ASP A 131 0.79 -9.08 12.84
CA ASP A 131 1.93 -8.54 12.10
C ASP A 131 2.87 -7.77 13.03
N ALA A 132 4.11 -7.53 12.57
CA ALA A 132 5.22 -7.09 13.42
C ALA A 132 5.02 -5.71 14.08
N ASP A 133 4.11 -4.89 13.55
CA ASP A 133 3.82 -3.52 14.02
C ASP A 133 2.49 -3.39 14.78
N HIS A 134 1.98 -4.48 15.36
CA HIS A 134 0.78 -4.40 16.20
C HIS A 134 1.07 -3.72 17.55
N VAL A 135 0.34 -2.65 17.85
CA VAL A 135 0.35 -2.01 19.18
C VAL A 135 -1.03 -2.21 19.81
N PHE A 136 -1.08 -2.91 20.94
CA PHE A 136 -2.33 -3.07 21.69
C PHE A 136 -2.61 -1.81 22.52
N GLY A 137 -3.51 -0.98 22.01
CA GLY A 137 -3.99 0.23 22.68
C GLY A 137 -5.31 0.71 22.08
N PRO A 138 -6.00 1.66 22.74
CA PRO A 138 -7.19 2.27 22.18
C PRO A 138 -6.89 3.18 20.97
N GLU A 139 -5.64 3.60 20.78
CA GLU A 139 -5.22 4.46 19.68
C GLU A 139 -4.96 3.69 18.38
N LEU A 140 -5.47 4.21 17.27
CA LEU A 140 -5.17 3.72 15.93
C LEU A 140 -4.06 4.58 15.30
N ASN A 141 -2.82 4.16 15.49
CA ASN A 141 -1.65 4.86 14.94
C ASN A 141 -1.21 4.34 13.57
N PHE A 142 -1.51 3.08 13.28
CA PHE A 142 -1.09 2.38 12.06
C PHE A 142 -2.22 1.49 11.54
N VAL A 143 -2.27 1.33 10.23
CA VAL A 143 -3.13 0.34 9.55
C VAL A 143 -2.31 -0.33 8.47
N GLU A 144 -2.48 -1.64 8.35
CA GLU A 144 -1.97 -2.39 7.22
C GLU A 144 -2.93 -2.32 6.04
N VAL A 145 -2.37 -2.15 4.85
CA VAL A 145 -3.13 -2.05 3.61
C VAL A 145 -2.71 -3.19 2.70
N PHE A 146 -3.62 -4.16 2.53
CA PHE A 146 -3.45 -5.25 1.60
C PHE A 146 -4.02 -4.87 0.23
N TYR A 147 -3.16 -4.87 -0.78
CA TYR A 147 -3.52 -4.62 -2.16
C TYR A 147 -3.49 -5.93 -2.96
N PHE A 148 -4.63 -6.26 -3.58
CA PHE A 148 -4.82 -7.49 -4.35
C PHE A 148 -4.93 -7.14 -5.85
N PRO A 149 -3.80 -7.07 -6.59
CA PRO A 149 -3.80 -6.77 -8.02
C PRO A 149 -4.24 -7.95 -8.90
N GLN A 150 -4.46 -9.12 -8.30
CA GLN A 150 -4.91 -10.34 -8.97
C GLN A 150 -6.10 -10.91 -8.19
N ASP A 151 -7.05 -11.51 -8.90
CA ASP A 151 -8.10 -12.29 -8.26
C ASP A 151 -7.48 -13.51 -7.56
N THR A 152 -8.00 -13.82 -6.37
CA THR A 152 -7.61 -14.97 -5.54
C THR A 152 -8.49 -16.18 -5.79
#